data_AF-A0A957UMN9-F1
#
_entry.id   AF-A0A957UMN9-F1
#
_cell.length_a   1.000
_cell.length_b   1.000
_cell.length_c   1.000
_cell.angle_alpha   90.00
_cell.angle_beta   90.00
_cell.angle_gamma   90.00
#
_symmetry.space_group_name_H-M   'P 1'
#
loop_
_entity.id
_entity.type
_entity.pdbx_description
1 polymer ?
#
loop_
_entity_poly.entity_id
_entity_poly.type
_entity_poly.pdbx_seq_one_letter_code
_entity_poly.pdbx_strand_id
1 'polypeptide(L)' 'MRLPVIPIPLRPPDDEILLSLEKAFTTIYDRAAYDLSIDYTAAPPPPALSQAERTWMSEQLSEFFE' A
#
# COMPACT_ATOMS: atom_id res chain seq x y z
N MET A 1 9.99 2.89 2.63
CA MET A 1 9.24 3.78 3.55
C MET A 1 8.87 2.97 4.79
N ARG A 2 9.15 3.41 6.02
CA ARG A 2 8.89 2.63 7.24
C ARG A 2 7.72 3.24 8.02
N LEU A 3 6.68 2.46 8.29
CA LEU A 3 5.51 2.92 9.04
C LEU A 3 5.76 2.88 10.57
N PRO A 4 5.13 3.78 11.35
CA PRO A 4 5.40 3.89 12.78
C PRO A 4 4.82 2.72 13.58
N VAL A 5 5.34 2.55 14.80
CA VAL A 5 4.73 1.75 15.86
C VAL A 5 3.94 2.69 16.75
N ILE A 6 2.66 2.40 16.97
CA ILE A 6 1.74 3.25 17.74
C ILE A 6 1.17 2.50 18.95
N PRO A 7 0.97 3.17 20.10
CA PRO A 7 0.25 2.58 21.22
C PRO A 7 -1.26 2.54 20.92
N ILE A 8 -1.90 1.43 21.29
CA ILE A 8 -3.34 1.23 21.16
C ILE A 8 -3.93 1.05 22.56
N PRO A 9 -4.80 1.97 23.01
CA PRO A 9 -5.44 1.85 24.31
C PRO A 9 -6.44 0.68 24.29
N LEU A 10 -6.31 -0.21 25.28
CA LEU A 10 -7.25 -1.30 25.49
C LEU A 10 -8.30 -0.92 26.54
N ARG A 11 -9.32 -1.77 26.71
CA ARG A 11 -10.34 -1.56 27.74
C ARG A 11 -9.75 -1.91 29.10
N PRO A 12 -9.99 -1.11 30.17
CA PRO A 12 -9.58 -1.49 31.51
C PRO A 12 -10.13 -2.87 31.91
N PRO A 13 -9.34 -3.70 32.60
CA PRO A 13 -8.05 -3.40 33.23
C PRO A 13 -6.81 -3.60 32.33
N ASP A 14 -6.98 -3.83 31.03
CA ASP A 14 -5.87 -4.15 30.14
C ASP A 14 -5.02 -2.91 29.83
N ASP A 15 -3.69 -3.08 29.91
CA ASP A 15 -2.71 -2.06 29.55
C ASP A 15 -2.69 -1.81 28.03
N GLU A 16 -2.17 -0.65 27.62
CA GLU A 16 -1.97 -0.35 26.20
C GLU A 16 -0.96 -1.30 25.54
N ILE A 17 -1.17 -1.57 24.25
CA ILE A 17 -0.27 -2.43 23.46
C ILE A 17 0.33 -1.67 22.30
N LEU A 18 1.55 -2.03 21.90
CA LEU A 18 2.20 -1.46 20.72
C LEU A 18 1.77 -2.20 19.45
N LEU A 19 1.25 -1.46 18.48
CA LEU A 19 0.89 -1.96 17.16
C LEU A 19 1.91 -1.47 16.11
N SER A 20 2.57 -2.41 15.45
CA SER A 20 3.37 -2.11 14.25
C SER A 20 2.43 -1.96 13.04
N LEU A 21 2.29 -0.73 12.54
CA LEU A 21 1.50 -0.47 11.34
C LEU A 21 2.13 -1.10 10.10
N GLU A 22 3.46 -1.15 10.03
CA GLU A 22 4.21 -1.81 8.95
C GLU A 22 3.84 -3.31 8.85
N LYS A 23 3.86 -4.02 9.98
CA LYS A 23 3.48 -5.43 10.02
C LYS A 23 2.01 -5.63 9.68
N ALA A 24 1.11 -4.81 10.25
CA ALA A 24 -0.32 -4.91 10.00
C ALA A 24 -0.63 -4.69 8.50
N PHE A 25 -0.07 -3.64 7.90
CA PHE A 25 -0.25 -3.32 6.49
C PHE A 25 0.23 -4.45 5.58
N THR A 26 1.47 -4.91 5.78
CA THR A 26 2.06 -5.99 4.97
C THR A 26 1.22 -7.27 5.07
N THR A 27 0.81 -7.63 6.29
CA THR A 27 -0.02 -8.82 6.53
C THR A 27 -1.38 -8.75 5.84
N ILE A 28 -2.00 -7.57 5.78
CA ILE A 28 -3.28 -7.38 5.09
C ILE A 28 -3.09 -7.51 3.58
N TYR A 29 -2.05 -6.88 3.02
CA TYR A 29 -1.75 -6.96 1.59
C TYR A 29 -1.46 -8.39 1.15
N ASP A 30 -0.61 -9.11 1.88
CA ASP A 30 -0.28 -10.52 1.60
C ASP A 30 -1.52 -11.41 1.59
N ARG A 31 -2.48 -11.14 2.48
CA ARG A 31 -3.70 -11.94 2.62
C ARG A 31 -4.80 -11.56 1.66
N ALA A 32 -4.91 -10.27 1.34
CA ALA A 32 -5.92 -9.78 0.43
C ALA A 32 -5.64 -10.17 -1.03
N ALA A 33 -4.37 -10.47 -1.35
CA ALA A 33 -3.93 -10.90 -2.68
C ALA A 33 -4.53 -10.00 -3.78
N TYR A 34 -4.39 -8.69 -3.60
CA TYR A 34 -4.96 -7.71 -4.53
C TYR A 34 -4.40 -7.88 -5.95
N ASP A 35 -3.17 -8.37 -6.05
CA ASP A 35 -2.53 -8.81 -7.30
C ASP A 35 -3.34 -9.87 -8.07
N LEU A 36 -4.14 -10.69 -7.39
CA LEU A 36 -5.03 -11.67 -8.02
C LEU A 36 -6.39 -11.11 -8.43
N SER A 37 -6.77 -9.92 -7.96
CA SER A 37 -8.10 -9.33 -8.20
C SER A 37 -8.07 -8.08 -9.07
N ILE A 38 -6.91 -7.44 -9.19
CA ILE A 38 -6.72 -6.21 -9.96
C ILE A 38 -5.56 -6.46 -10.94
N ASP A 39 -5.84 -6.32 -12.23
CA ASP A 39 -4.82 -6.33 -13.26
C ASP A 39 -4.07 -4.99 -13.27
N TYR A 40 -2.98 -4.92 -12.52
CA TYR A 40 -2.10 -3.75 -12.46
C TYR A 40 -1.25 -3.55 -13.73
N THR A 41 -1.31 -4.46 -14.69
CA THR A 41 -0.68 -4.30 -16.01
C THR A 41 -1.59 -3.61 -17.01
N ALA A 42 -2.90 -3.56 -16.73
CA ALA A 42 -3.86 -2.86 -17.57
C ALA A 42 -3.63 -1.35 -17.52
N ALA A 43 -4.05 -0.67 -18.59
CA ALA A 43 -4.09 0.79 -18.59
C ALA A 43 -5.01 1.29 -17.46
N PRO A 44 -4.68 2.41 -16.80
CA PRO A 44 -5.53 2.98 -15.76
C PRO A 44 -6.97 3.19 -16.24
N PRO A 45 -7.96 3.01 -15.36
CA PRO A 45 -9.35 3.23 -15.72
C PRO A 45 -9.58 4.70 -16.12
N PRO A 46 -10.64 5.00 -16.91
CA PRO A 46 -10.94 6.36 -17.33
C PRO A 46 -11.03 7.36 -16.16
N PRO A 47 -10.65 8.64 -16.37
CA PRO A 47 -10.30 9.26 -17.65
C PRO A 47 -8.89 8.90 -18.15
N ALA A 48 -8.71 8.94 -19.47
CA ALA A 48 -7.41 8.65 -20.06
C ALA A 48 -6.37 9.69 -19.62
N LEU A 49 -5.23 9.19 -19.12
CA LEU A 49 -4.10 10.04 -18.76
C LEU A 49 -3.58 10.79 -19.99
N SER A 50 -3.16 12.04 -19.78
CA SER A 50 -2.40 12.83 -20.75
C SER A 50 -1.03 12.20 -21.04
N GLN A 51 -0.37 12.64 -22.10
CA GLN A 51 0.95 12.14 -22.45
C GLN A 51 1.98 12.40 -21.33
N ALA A 52 1.94 13.57 -20.70
CA ALA A 52 2.85 13.93 -19.62
C ALA A 52 2.68 13.02 -18.40
N GLU A 53 1.43 12.73 -18.01
CA GLU A 53 1.12 11.83 -16.90
C GLU A 53 1.56 10.39 -17.18
N ARG A 54 1.42 9.91 -18.42
CA ARG A 54 1.88 8.56 -18.81
C ARG A 54 3.40 8.44 -18.80
N THR A 55 4.11 9.47 -19.27
CA THR A 55 5.58 9.49 -19.24
C THR A 55 6.07 9.46 -17.80
N TRP A 56 5.54 10.35 -16.96
CA TRP A 56 5.88 10.38 -15.53
C TRP A 56 5.59 9.04 -14.85
N MET A 57 4.41 8.45 -15.08
CA MET A 57 4.04 7.15 -14.52
C MET A 57 5.04 6.06 -14.93
N SER A 58 5.45 6.03 -16.19
CA SER A 58 6.39 5.02 -16.71
C SER A 58 7.76 5.14 -16.04
N GLU A 59 8.24 6.38 -15.85
CA GLU A 59 9.50 6.65 -15.14
C GLU A 59 9.45 6.15 -13.68
N GLN A 60 8.37 6.46 -12.96
CA GLN A 60 8.21 6.02 -11.57
C GLN A 60 8.11 4.50 -11.42
N LEU A 61 7.44 3.82 -12.37
CA LEU A 61 7.35 2.36 -12.35
C LEU A 61 8.70 1.72 -12.65
N SER A 62 9.49 2.26 -13.59
CA SER A 62 10.82 1.72 -13.89
C SER A 62 11.78 1.77 -12.68
N GLU A 63 11.70 2.82 -11.85
CA GLU A 63 12.52 2.97 -10.65
C GLU A 63 12.18 1.94 -9.56
N PHE A 64 10.95 1.43 -9.53
CA PHE A 64 10.49 0.46 -8.53
C PHE A 64 10.72 -1.00 -8.91
N PHE A 65 10.96 -1.31 -10.18
CA PHE A 65 11.12 -2.67 -10.71
C PHE A 65 12.57 -3.02 -11.12
N GLU A 66 13.56 -2.18 -10.81
CA GLU A 66 15.00 -2.53 -10.77
C GLU A 66 15.42 -3.03 -9.37
#